data_AF-A0A1V3RQA5-F1
#
_entry.id   AF-A0A1V3RQA5-F1
#
_cell.length_a   1.000
_cell.length_b   1.000
_cell.length_c   1.000
_cell.angle_alpha   90.00
_cell.angle_beta   90.00
_cell.angle_gamma   90.00
#
_symmetry.space_group_name_H-M   'P 1'
#
loop_
_entity.id
_entity.type
_entity.pdbx_description
1 polymer ?
#
loop_
_entity_poly.entity_id
_entity_poly.type
_entity_poly.pdbx_seq_one_letter_code
_entity_poly.pdbx_strand_id
1 'polypeptide(L)'
;MNPSPSIASAILSQLAAIAQRHPTPRVRRLHLPRRLGAAGEHDAEFCAIELEDGAFGLSYVLLGDTLAALLRAHGGGEWPLQGADPLALAQRLAGGSAVERAIALAAVNALTDSVWRRVGYEPPPAGNSLGDVQLNAQDHLGMIGFFPPLVKRVAEAGGRLSVVEMNAEMVARQRARFPDPDGQSNSPVYGHLKLPHLN
;
A
#
# COMPACT_ATOMS: atom_id res chain seq x y z
N MET A 1 -28.94 2.39 -12.66
CA MET A 1 -28.13 2.07 -11.46
C MET A 1 -27.07 3.14 -11.34
N ASN A 2 -27.03 3.88 -10.23
CA ASN A 2 -25.91 4.79 -9.98
C ASN A 2 -24.64 3.95 -9.78
N PRO A 3 -23.48 4.33 -10.35
CA PRO A 3 -22.25 3.61 -10.13
C PRO A 3 -21.91 3.64 -8.63
N SER A 4 -21.50 2.50 -8.08
CA SER A 4 -20.97 2.44 -6.72
C SER A 4 -19.78 3.40 -6.60
N PRO A 5 -19.67 4.16 -5.49
CA PRO A 5 -18.54 5.06 -5.29
C PRO A 5 -17.22 4.28 -5.32
N SER A 6 -16.19 4.86 -5.93
CA SER A 6 -14.85 4.27 -5.89
C SER A 6 -14.34 4.23 -4.45
N ILE A 7 -13.47 3.26 -4.13
CA ILE A 7 -12.84 3.15 -2.80
C ILE A 7 -12.20 4.47 -2.38
N ALA A 8 -11.49 5.14 -3.29
CA ALA A 8 -10.91 6.45 -3.02
C ALA A 8 -11.97 7.48 -2.62
N SER A 9 -13.09 7.57 -3.35
CA SER A 9 -14.16 8.52 -3.01
C SER A 9 -14.83 8.21 -1.68
N ALA A 10 -14.99 6.92 -1.34
CA ALA A 10 -15.54 6.48 -0.06
C ALA A 10 -14.62 6.88 1.11
N ILE A 11 -13.31 6.62 1.00
CA ILE A 11 -12.31 7.01 2.00
C ILE A 11 -12.32 8.53 2.21
N LEU A 12 -12.30 9.30 1.13
CA LEU A 12 -12.27 10.77 1.22
C LEU A 12 -13.54 11.34 1.87
N SER A 13 -14.70 10.77 1.56
CA SER A 13 -15.97 11.15 2.18
C SER A 13 -15.96 10.89 3.68
N GLN A 14 -15.41 9.75 4.12
CA GLN A 14 -15.27 9.41 5.53
C GLN A 14 -14.31 10.38 6.25
N LEU A 15 -13.13 10.65 5.66
CA LEU A 15 -12.18 11.59 6.24
C LEU A 15 -12.75 13.01 6.36
N ALA A 16 -13.48 13.47 5.36
CA ALA A 16 -14.15 14.78 5.40
C ALA A 16 -15.18 14.85 6.54
N ALA A 17 -15.98 13.79 6.74
CA ALA A 17 -16.93 13.73 7.85
C ALA A 17 -16.25 13.69 9.23
N ILE A 18 -15.12 12.97 9.34
CA ILE A 18 -14.33 12.91 10.57
C ILE A 18 -13.69 14.28 10.88
N ALA A 19 -13.16 14.96 9.86
CA ALA A 19 -12.52 16.27 10.01
C ALA A 19 -13.48 17.36 10.52
N GLN A 20 -14.79 17.22 10.30
CA GLN A 20 -15.81 18.12 10.87
C GLN A 20 -15.90 18.03 12.40
N ARG A 21 -15.51 16.89 12.98
CA ARG A 21 -15.58 16.63 14.43
C ARG A 21 -14.22 16.67 15.11
N HIS A 22 -13.16 16.38 14.35
CA HIS A 22 -11.79 16.30 14.84
C HIS A 22 -10.88 17.16 13.94
N PRO A 23 -10.45 18.35 14.39
CA PRO A 23 -9.61 19.25 13.59
C PRO A 23 -8.32 18.57 13.12
N THR A 24 -7.96 18.69 11.85
CA THR A 24 -6.76 18.02 11.32
C THR A 24 -5.48 18.73 11.79
N PRO A 25 -4.52 18.03 12.40
CA PRO A 25 -3.21 18.61 12.71
C PRO A 25 -2.45 18.86 11.41
N ARG A 26 -1.58 19.87 11.36
CA ARG A 26 -0.82 20.15 10.14
C ARG A 26 0.26 19.09 9.92
N VAL A 27 0.73 19.02 8.68
CA VAL A 27 1.89 18.19 8.35
C VAL A 27 3.12 18.74 9.08
N ARG A 28 3.70 17.92 9.95
CA ARG A 28 4.98 18.19 10.59
C ARG A 28 6.13 17.93 9.63
N ARG A 29 6.09 16.80 8.91
CA ARG A 29 7.18 16.38 8.02
C ARG A 29 6.74 15.34 6.98
N LEU A 30 7.26 15.48 5.76
CA LEU A 30 7.34 14.39 4.79
C LEU A 30 8.67 13.64 4.98
N HIS A 31 8.58 12.32 5.13
CA HIS A 31 9.72 11.41 5.20
C HIS A 31 9.86 10.66 3.88
N LEU A 32 11.07 10.67 3.33
CA LEU A 32 11.41 10.00 2.08
C LEU A 32 12.55 9.01 2.32
N PRO A 33 12.56 7.86 1.62
CA PRO A 33 13.71 6.96 1.62
C PRO A 33 14.98 7.70 1.22
N ARG A 34 16.06 7.50 1.98
CA ARG A 34 17.40 7.89 1.54
C ARG A 34 17.90 6.78 0.65
N ARG A 35 18.17 7.03 -0.64
CA ARG A 35 18.86 6.05 -1.47
C ARG A 35 20.31 5.91 -0.99
N LEU A 36 20.54 4.98 -0.08
CA LEU A 36 21.87 4.66 0.47
C LEU A 36 22.46 3.36 -0.12
N GLY A 37 21.80 2.73 -1.10
CA GLY A 37 22.20 1.44 -1.67
C GLY A 37 22.07 1.34 -3.19
N ALA A 38 22.51 0.20 -3.73
CA ALA A 38 22.37 -0.10 -5.16
C ALA A 38 20.90 -0.29 -5.54
N ALA A 39 20.55 -0.01 -6.80
CA ALA A 39 19.19 -0.27 -7.30
C ALA A 39 18.85 -1.76 -7.13
N GLY A 40 17.77 -2.07 -6.40
CA GLY A 40 17.32 -3.44 -6.13
C GLY A 40 17.78 -4.05 -4.80
N GLU A 41 18.49 -3.30 -3.95
CA GLU A 41 18.94 -3.79 -2.63
C GLU A 41 17.82 -3.82 -1.57
N HIS A 42 16.72 -3.10 -1.81
CA HIS A 42 15.55 -3.07 -0.93
C HIS A 42 14.30 -3.56 -1.67
N ASP A 43 13.65 -4.59 -1.12
CA ASP A 43 12.41 -5.17 -1.66
C ASP A 43 11.16 -4.32 -1.36
N ALA A 44 11.27 -3.33 -0.46
CA ALA A 44 10.20 -2.41 -0.13
C ALA A 44 10.73 -1.04 0.32
N GLU A 45 10.08 0.01 -0.18
CA GLU A 45 10.35 1.39 0.23
C GLU A 45 9.03 2.13 0.45
N PHE A 46 9.03 3.01 1.44
CA PHE A 46 7.85 3.78 1.83
C PHE A 46 8.19 5.26 1.98
N CYS A 47 7.29 6.13 1.55
CA CYS A 47 7.26 7.49 2.07
C CYS A 47 6.31 7.57 3.26
N ALA A 48 6.46 8.63 4.05
CA ALA A 48 5.58 8.86 5.19
C ALA A 48 5.19 10.31 5.39
N ILE A 49 3.98 10.52 5.88
CA ILE A 49 3.52 11.81 6.40
C ILE A 49 3.45 11.70 7.92
N GLU A 50 4.11 12.64 8.58
CA GLU A 50 4.00 12.86 10.02
C GLU A 50 3.20 14.14 10.28
N LEU A 51 2.25 14.06 11.21
CA LEU A 51 1.44 15.20 11.66
C LEU A 51 1.95 15.77 12.98
N GLU A 52 1.54 16.99 13.31
CA GLU A 52 1.97 17.72 14.52
C GLU A 52 1.62 17.01 15.84
N ASP A 53 0.57 16.19 15.86
CA ASP A 53 0.20 15.39 17.04
C ASP A 53 0.96 14.06 17.14
N GLY A 54 1.98 13.87 16.30
CA GLY A 54 2.82 12.67 16.25
C GLY A 54 2.18 11.51 15.49
N ALA A 55 1.00 11.69 14.90
CA ALA A 55 0.40 10.68 14.04
C ALA A 55 1.22 10.47 12.76
N PHE A 56 1.21 9.25 12.26
CA PHE A 56 2.11 8.82 11.19
C PHE A 56 1.41 7.91 10.17
N GLY A 57 1.67 8.14 8.88
CA GLY A 57 1.08 7.35 7.81
C GLY A 57 2.08 7.00 6.73
N LEU A 58 2.10 5.72 6.33
CA LEU A 58 3.03 5.17 5.34
C LEU A 58 2.36 4.96 3.99
N SER A 59 3.13 5.03 2.91
CA SER A 59 2.70 4.67 1.56
C SER A 59 3.83 4.04 0.77
N TYR A 60 3.56 2.92 0.10
CA TYR A 60 4.55 2.19 -0.70
C TYR A 60 4.91 2.95 -1.98
N VAL A 61 6.21 3.03 -2.32
CA VAL A 61 6.69 3.91 -3.40
C VAL A 61 7.47 3.22 -4.52
N LEU A 62 7.57 1.88 -4.53
CA LEU A 62 8.25 1.14 -5.62
C LEU A 62 7.31 0.72 -6.76
N LEU A 63 6.11 1.30 -6.86
CA LEU A 63 5.23 1.07 -8.00
C LEU A 63 5.66 1.93 -9.19
N GLY A 64 6.22 1.32 -10.24
CA GLY A 64 6.75 2.05 -11.40
C GLY A 64 7.85 3.04 -11.02
N ASP A 65 7.89 4.23 -11.64
CA ASP A 65 8.88 5.29 -11.34
C ASP A 65 8.52 6.17 -10.12
N THR A 66 7.56 5.75 -9.28
CA THR A 66 6.99 6.61 -8.22
C THR A 66 8.06 7.14 -7.26
N LEU A 67 8.97 6.29 -6.76
CA LEU A 67 10.05 6.73 -5.86
C LEU A 67 10.97 7.77 -6.50
N ALA A 68 11.40 7.54 -7.74
CA ALA A 68 12.31 8.49 -8.40
C ALA A 68 11.61 9.83 -8.66
N ALA A 69 10.35 9.79 -9.11
CA ALA A 69 9.53 10.97 -9.30
C ALA A 69 9.29 11.74 -7.98
N LEU A 70 9.06 11.02 -6.88
CA LEU A 70 8.88 11.60 -5.55
C LEU A 70 10.17 12.30 -5.05
N LEU A 71 11.33 11.65 -5.24
CA LEU A 71 12.63 12.24 -4.88
C LEU A 71 12.97 13.46 -5.76
N ARG A 72 12.63 13.45 -7.05
CA ARG A 72 12.79 14.64 -7.92
C ARG A 72 11.90 15.80 -7.46
N ALA A 73 10.67 15.52 -7.06
CA ALA A 73 9.71 16.54 -6.66
C ALA A 73 9.97 17.11 -5.25
N HIS A 74 10.42 16.26 -4.30
CA HIS A 74 10.45 16.60 -2.87
C HIS A 74 11.78 16.31 -2.17
N GLY A 75 12.80 15.77 -2.86
CA GLY A 75 14.07 15.38 -2.23
C GLY A 75 15.06 16.53 -1.98
N GLY A 76 14.86 17.71 -2.57
CA GLY A 76 15.82 18.82 -2.54
C GLY A 76 15.45 20.04 -1.67
N GLY A 77 14.25 20.10 -1.09
CA GLY A 77 13.83 21.21 -0.22
C GLY A 77 14.16 20.94 1.26
N GLU A 78 14.36 21.98 2.07
CA GLU A 78 14.66 21.81 3.50
C GLU A 78 13.51 21.13 4.27
N TRP A 79 12.25 21.49 3.96
CA TRP A 79 11.05 20.96 4.64
C TRP A 79 9.84 20.85 3.68
N PRO A 80 9.87 19.95 2.69
CA PRO A 80 8.75 19.79 1.76
C PRO A 80 7.45 19.49 2.53
N LEU A 81 6.39 20.24 2.20
CA LEU A 81 5.02 20.10 2.73
C LEU A 81 4.84 20.43 4.23
N GLN A 82 5.83 20.99 4.92
CA GLN A 82 5.63 21.42 6.31
C GLN A 82 4.50 22.46 6.42
N GLY A 83 3.61 22.28 7.40
CA GLY A 83 2.44 23.14 7.61
C GLY A 83 1.28 22.89 6.63
N ALA A 84 1.43 21.97 5.67
CA ALA A 84 0.37 21.66 4.71
C ALA A 84 -0.88 21.10 5.40
N ASP A 85 -2.03 21.28 4.74
CA ASP A 85 -3.29 20.62 5.13
C ASP A 85 -3.28 19.15 4.66
N PRO A 86 -3.24 18.17 5.58
CA PRO A 86 -3.26 16.76 5.19
C PRO A 86 -4.55 16.34 4.49
N LEU A 87 -5.69 17.01 4.74
CA LEU A 87 -6.94 16.68 4.06
C LEU A 87 -6.88 17.11 2.58
N ALA A 88 -6.27 18.26 2.30
CA ALA A 88 -6.01 18.71 0.92
C ALA A 88 -5.04 17.76 0.19
N LEU A 89 -4.02 17.24 0.88
CA LEU A 89 -3.14 16.21 0.31
C LEU A 89 -3.94 14.92 0.00
N ALA A 90 -4.76 14.45 0.95
CA ALA A 90 -5.57 13.25 0.79
C ALA A 90 -6.49 13.31 -0.44
N GLN A 91 -7.07 14.48 -0.75
CA GLN A 91 -7.98 14.66 -1.91
C GLN A 91 -7.36 14.25 -3.26
N ARG A 92 -6.03 14.22 -3.37
CA ARG A 92 -5.33 13.77 -4.59
C ARG A 92 -5.37 12.26 -4.80
N LEU A 93 -5.90 11.47 -3.85
CA LEU A 93 -5.95 10.00 -3.95
C LEU A 93 -6.72 9.50 -5.19
N ALA A 94 -7.84 10.13 -5.54
CA ALA A 94 -8.72 9.65 -6.61
C ALA A 94 -8.26 10.02 -8.03
N GLY A 95 -7.41 11.04 -8.18
CA GLY A 95 -7.10 11.61 -9.50
C GLY A 95 -5.77 12.35 -9.64
N GLY A 96 -4.93 12.34 -8.61
CA GLY A 96 -3.58 12.89 -8.68
C GLY A 96 -2.64 12.02 -9.51
N SER A 97 -1.47 12.55 -9.83
CA SER A 97 -0.32 11.81 -10.37
C SER A 97 0.14 10.69 -9.42
N ALA A 98 1.04 9.80 -9.88
CA ALA A 98 1.56 8.73 -9.01
C ALA A 98 2.22 9.26 -7.73
N VAL A 99 2.98 10.36 -7.83
CA VAL A 99 3.60 11.07 -6.70
C VAL A 99 2.54 11.60 -5.73
N GLU A 100 1.53 12.29 -6.27
CA GLU A 100 0.46 12.87 -5.45
C GLU A 100 -0.39 11.79 -4.78
N ARG A 101 -0.68 10.67 -5.46
CA ARG A 101 -1.40 9.55 -4.87
C ARG A 101 -0.60 8.85 -3.77
N ALA A 102 0.72 8.74 -3.93
CA ALA A 102 1.59 8.17 -2.89
C ALA A 102 1.55 9.05 -1.62
N ILE A 103 1.70 10.37 -1.77
CA ILE A 103 1.59 11.32 -0.66
C ILE A 103 0.18 11.33 -0.07
N ALA A 104 -0.86 11.29 -0.92
CA ALA A 104 -2.25 11.26 -0.49
C ALA A 104 -2.56 10.02 0.36
N LEU A 105 -2.07 8.84 -0.03
CA LEU A 105 -2.25 7.61 0.74
C LEU A 105 -1.51 7.68 2.09
N ALA A 106 -0.30 8.24 2.12
CA ALA A 106 0.41 8.48 3.39
C ALA A 106 -0.37 9.46 4.28
N ALA A 107 -0.94 10.53 3.72
CA ALA A 107 -1.76 11.49 4.45
C ALA A 107 -3.06 10.87 4.98
N VAL A 108 -3.74 10.04 4.18
CA VAL A 108 -4.92 9.26 4.61
C VAL A 108 -4.58 8.41 5.81
N ASN A 109 -3.49 7.65 5.75
CA ASN A 109 -3.07 6.78 6.85
C ASN A 109 -2.69 7.58 8.11
N ALA A 110 -2.06 8.74 7.96
CA ALA A 110 -1.71 9.60 9.09
C ALA A 110 -2.96 10.23 9.75
N LEU A 111 -3.95 10.62 8.94
CA LEU A 111 -5.24 11.11 9.44
C LEU A 111 -6.01 10.01 10.19
N THR A 112 -6.00 8.78 9.69
CA THR A 112 -6.60 7.63 10.37
C THR A 112 -5.95 7.40 11.74
N ASP A 113 -4.62 7.38 11.79
CA ASP A 113 -3.86 7.20 13.04
C ASP A 113 -4.11 8.35 14.04
N SER A 114 -4.14 9.61 13.57
CA SER A 114 -4.45 10.78 14.41
C SER A 114 -5.82 10.65 15.08
N VAL A 115 -6.83 10.22 14.32
CA VAL A 115 -8.20 10.05 14.83
C VAL A 115 -8.26 8.90 15.83
N TRP A 116 -7.64 7.76 15.53
CA TRP A 116 -7.58 6.62 16.45
C TRP A 116 -6.96 6.99 17.79
N ARG A 117 -5.82 7.71 17.78
CA ARG A 117 -5.17 8.22 18.99
C ARG A 117 -6.08 9.10 19.84
N ARG A 118 -6.85 9.99 19.21
CA ARG A 118 -7.73 10.95 19.90
C ARG A 118 -8.98 10.32 20.48
N VAL A 119 -9.52 9.31 19.82
CA VAL A 119 -10.71 8.58 20.29
C VAL A 119 -10.35 7.39 21.18
N GLY A 120 -9.07 7.17 21.45
CA GLY A 120 -8.58 6.05 22.26
C GLY A 120 -8.85 4.69 21.63
N TYR A 121 -8.93 4.62 20.30
CA TYR A 121 -9.11 3.36 19.59
C TYR A 121 -7.74 2.72 19.32
N GLU A 122 -7.59 1.47 19.74
CA GLU A 122 -6.46 0.62 19.43
C GLU A 122 -6.95 -0.52 18.54
N PRO A 123 -6.45 -0.65 17.29
CA PRO A 123 -6.80 -1.81 16.47
C PRO A 123 -6.26 -3.08 17.13
N PRO A 124 -6.97 -4.21 17.04
CA PRO A 124 -6.48 -5.47 17.59
C PRO A 124 -5.14 -5.85 16.92
N PRO A 125 -4.22 -6.49 17.65
CA PRO A 125 -2.96 -6.93 17.07
C PRO A 125 -3.23 -7.90 15.90
N ALA A 126 -2.50 -7.72 14.80
CA ALA A 126 -2.59 -8.64 13.67
C ALA A 126 -2.02 -10.01 14.07
N GLY A 127 -2.91 -10.99 14.31
CA GLY A 127 -2.50 -12.33 14.73
C GLY A 127 -1.73 -13.11 13.65
N ASN A 128 -1.98 -12.82 12.38
CA ASN A 128 -1.26 -13.36 11.24
C ASN A 128 -1.47 -12.46 10.00
N SER A 129 -0.82 -12.78 8.87
CA SER A 129 -0.94 -11.96 7.64
C SER A 129 -2.22 -12.20 6.82
N LEU A 130 -3.08 -13.16 7.22
CA LEU A 130 -4.42 -13.37 6.66
C LEU A 130 -5.49 -12.53 7.38
N GLY A 131 -5.16 -11.95 8.53
CA GLY A 131 -6.15 -11.27 9.38
C GLY A 131 -7.25 -12.26 9.79
N ASP A 132 -8.49 -11.89 9.53
CA ASP A 132 -9.68 -12.69 9.87
C ASP A 132 -10.04 -13.74 8.81
N VAL A 133 -9.27 -13.84 7.72
CA VAL A 133 -9.54 -14.83 6.65
C VAL A 133 -9.13 -16.23 7.12
N GLN A 134 -10.12 -17.12 7.20
CA GLN A 134 -9.90 -18.54 7.46
C GLN A 134 -9.87 -19.31 6.14
N LEU A 135 -8.77 -20.01 5.88
CA LEU A 135 -8.58 -20.80 4.67
C LEU A 135 -8.81 -22.30 4.95
N ASN A 136 -9.38 -22.98 3.97
CA ASN A 136 -9.50 -24.44 3.92
C ASN A 136 -9.14 -24.97 2.52
N ALA A 137 -9.13 -26.29 2.37
CA ALA A 137 -8.69 -26.95 1.14
C ALA A 137 -9.56 -26.68 -0.10
N GLN A 138 -10.79 -26.18 0.08
CA GLN A 138 -11.68 -25.82 -1.04
C GLN A 138 -11.46 -24.39 -1.54
N ASP A 139 -10.73 -23.56 -0.77
CA ASP A 139 -10.56 -22.17 -1.10
C ASP A 139 -9.54 -21.94 -2.21
N HIS A 140 -9.78 -20.87 -2.98
CA HIS A 140 -8.83 -20.36 -3.96
C HIS A 140 -8.53 -18.90 -3.65
N LEU A 141 -7.32 -18.64 -3.15
CA LEU A 141 -6.86 -17.30 -2.85
C LEU A 141 -6.26 -16.66 -4.12
N GLY A 142 -6.80 -15.50 -4.51
CA GLY A 142 -6.14 -14.58 -5.44
C GLY A 142 -5.28 -13.59 -4.67
N MET A 143 -4.01 -13.44 -5.08
CA MET A 143 -3.05 -12.55 -4.45
C MET A 143 -2.50 -11.56 -5.50
N ILE A 144 -2.57 -10.26 -5.20
CA ILE A 144 -1.99 -9.22 -6.04
C ILE A 144 -0.75 -8.68 -5.32
N GLY A 145 0.40 -8.81 -5.96
CA GLY A 145 1.71 -8.65 -5.34
C GLY A 145 2.18 -9.94 -4.66
N PHE A 146 3.45 -10.30 -4.80
CA PHE A 146 3.97 -11.52 -4.18
C PHE A 146 4.27 -11.34 -2.69
N PHE A 147 3.54 -12.06 -1.82
CA PHE A 147 3.75 -12.03 -0.37
C PHE A 147 4.10 -13.43 0.17
N PRO A 148 5.40 -13.76 0.33
CA PRO A 148 5.86 -15.11 0.67
C PRO A 148 5.19 -15.74 1.91
N PRO A 149 4.95 -15.00 3.02
CA PRO A 149 4.33 -15.59 4.20
C PRO A 149 2.91 -16.14 3.95
N LEU A 150 2.18 -15.60 2.97
CA LEU A 150 0.83 -16.07 2.63
C LEU A 150 0.84 -17.33 1.76
N VAL A 151 1.85 -17.49 0.89
CA VAL A 151 2.03 -18.72 0.10
C VAL A 151 2.08 -19.94 0.99
N LYS A 152 2.88 -19.86 2.05
CA LYS A 152 3.04 -20.96 3.02
C LYS A 152 1.70 -21.31 3.70
N ARG A 153 0.92 -20.30 4.11
CA ARG A 153 -0.36 -20.54 4.79
C ARG A 153 -1.41 -21.16 3.90
N VAL A 154 -1.49 -20.76 2.63
CA VAL A 154 -2.41 -21.38 1.67
C VAL A 154 -2.04 -22.84 1.45
N ALA A 155 -0.74 -23.14 1.30
CA ALA A 155 -0.26 -24.51 1.15
C ALA A 155 -0.54 -25.37 2.40
N GLU A 156 -0.29 -24.84 3.61
CA GLU A 156 -0.60 -25.50 4.89
C GLU A 156 -2.11 -25.78 5.05
N ALA A 157 -2.97 -24.90 4.54
CA ALA A 157 -4.42 -25.11 4.53
C ALA A 157 -4.90 -26.08 3.42
N GLY A 158 -4.01 -26.51 2.52
CA GLY A 158 -4.35 -27.31 1.34
C GLY A 158 -5.16 -26.56 0.28
N GLY A 159 -5.19 -25.23 0.33
CA GLY A 159 -5.92 -24.39 -0.62
C GLY A 159 -5.14 -24.14 -1.91
N ARG A 160 -5.78 -23.43 -2.84
CA ARG A 160 -5.19 -23.04 -4.13
C ARG A 160 -4.77 -21.57 -4.11
N LEU A 161 -3.71 -21.24 -4.84
CA LEU A 161 -3.17 -19.88 -4.91
C LEU A 161 -2.96 -19.43 -6.35
N SER A 162 -3.45 -18.24 -6.69
CA SER A 162 -3.03 -17.50 -7.87
C SER A 162 -2.38 -16.19 -7.45
N VAL A 163 -1.17 -15.93 -7.93
CA VAL A 163 -0.43 -14.68 -7.68
C VAL A 163 -0.36 -13.89 -8.98
N VAL A 164 -0.70 -12.61 -8.91
CA VAL A 164 -0.58 -11.64 -9.99
C VAL A 164 0.44 -10.59 -9.58
N GLU A 165 1.53 -10.49 -10.32
CA GLU A 165 2.67 -9.62 -10.00
C GLU A 165 3.03 -8.73 -11.20
N MET A 166 3.41 -7.49 -10.94
CA MET A 166 3.80 -6.52 -11.96
C MET A 166 5.29 -6.62 -12.32
N ASN A 167 6.14 -7.09 -11.41
CA ASN A 167 7.56 -7.32 -11.70
C ASN A 167 7.77 -8.65 -12.46
N ALA A 168 8.04 -8.57 -13.76
CA ALA A 168 8.27 -9.74 -14.62
C ALA A 168 9.43 -10.64 -14.18
N GLU A 169 10.53 -10.05 -13.69
CA GLU A 169 11.67 -10.82 -13.17
C GLU A 169 11.28 -11.59 -11.90
N MET A 170 10.49 -10.96 -11.03
CA MET A 170 9.96 -11.62 -9.84
C MET A 170 9.07 -12.81 -10.23
N VAL A 171 8.19 -12.65 -11.21
CA VAL A 171 7.36 -13.74 -11.74
C VAL A 171 8.24 -14.88 -12.25
N ALA A 172 9.28 -14.59 -13.03
CA ALA A 172 10.20 -15.59 -13.55
C ALA A 172 10.94 -16.34 -12.42
N ARG A 173 11.46 -15.61 -11.43
CA ARG A 173 12.11 -16.19 -10.24
C ARG A 173 11.17 -17.12 -9.46
N GLN A 174 9.91 -16.72 -9.26
CA GLN A 174 8.97 -17.55 -8.50
C GLN A 174 8.51 -18.79 -9.28
N ARG A 175 8.30 -18.70 -10.59
CA ARG A 175 8.01 -19.88 -11.44
C ARG A 175 9.14 -20.91 -11.42
N ALA A 176 10.39 -20.45 -11.39
CA ALA A 176 11.54 -21.34 -11.27
C ALA A 176 11.65 -21.97 -9.86
N ARG A 177 11.28 -21.22 -8.81
CA ARG A 177 11.31 -21.69 -7.41
C ARG A 177 10.18 -22.66 -7.07
N PHE A 178 9.01 -22.45 -7.67
CA PHE A 178 7.81 -23.28 -7.49
C PHE A 178 7.37 -23.79 -8.87
N PRO A 179 8.13 -24.73 -9.46
CA PRO A 179 7.71 -25.35 -10.72
C PRO A 179 6.42 -26.14 -10.48
N ASP A 180 5.52 -26.10 -11.45
CA ASP A 180 4.33 -26.97 -11.50
C ASP A 180 4.59 -28.09 -12.52
N PRO A 181 5.29 -29.17 -12.15
CA PRO A 181 5.73 -30.19 -13.09
C PRO A 181 4.59 -31.05 -13.66
N ASP A 182 3.42 -31.10 -13.00
CA ASP A 182 2.36 -32.07 -13.31
C ASP A 182 0.94 -31.47 -13.34
N GLY A 183 0.76 -30.15 -13.22
CA GLY A 183 -0.57 -29.53 -13.10
C GLY A 183 -1.28 -29.93 -11.80
N GLN A 184 -0.52 -30.18 -10.73
CA GLN A 184 -1.09 -30.53 -9.44
C GLN A 184 -1.87 -29.33 -8.89
N SER A 185 -3.13 -29.59 -8.54
CA SER A 185 -4.18 -28.60 -8.26
C SER A 185 -3.82 -27.46 -7.29
N ASN A 186 -2.77 -27.60 -6.47
CA ASN A 186 -2.45 -26.67 -5.37
C ASN A 186 -1.12 -25.91 -5.54
N SER A 187 -0.36 -26.11 -6.61
CA SER A 187 0.82 -25.29 -6.90
C SER A 187 0.41 -23.84 -7.19
N PRO A 188 1.10 -22.82 -6.66
CA PRO A 188 0.76 -21.43 -6.95
C PRO A 188 0.91 -21.09 -8.44
N VAL A 189 -0.12 -20.51 -9.03
CA VAL A 189 -0.08 -20.03 -10.42
C VAL A 189 0.38 -18.57 -10.43
N TYR A 190 1.51 -18.28 -11.08
CA TYR A 190 2.06 -16.92 -11.18
C TYR A 190 1.74 -16.28 -12.54
N GLY A 191 0.97 -15.20 -12.53
CA GLY A 191 0.66 -14.35 -13.68
C GLY A 191 1.40 -13.02 -13.64
N HIS A 192 1.75 -12.49 -14.82
CA HIS A 192 2.31 -11.15 -14.95
C HIS A 192 1.20 -10.15 -15.31
N LEU A 193 1.05 -9.09 -14.51
CA LEU A 193 0.09 -8.02 -14.75
C LEU A 193 0.69 -6.97 -15.69
N LYS A 194 0.08 -6.77 -16.87
CA LYS A 194 0.40 -5.64 -17.75
C LYS A 194 -0.63 -4.53 -17.53
N LEU A 195 -0.22 -3.42 -16.91
CA LEU A 195 -1.06 -2.24 -16.76
C LEU A 195 -0.74 -1.24 -17.89
N PRO A 196 -1.69 -0.92 -18.80
CA PRO A 196 -1.42 -0.15 -20.02
C PRO A 196 -0.99 1.31 -19.81
N HIS A 197 -0.94 1.81 -18.57
CA HIS A 197 -0.66 3.21 -18.23
C HIS A 197 0.44 3.42 -17.17
N LEU A 198 1.23 2.38 -16.87
CA LEU A 198 2.36 2.44 -15.96
C LEU A 198 3.64 2.02 -16.72
N ASN A 199 4.11 2.91 -17.59
CA ASN A 199 5.46 2.87 -18.19
C ASN A 199 6.19 4.13 -17.79
#